data_AF-A0A509GJ38-F1
#
_entry.id   AF-A0A509GJ38-F1
#
_cell.length_a   1.000
_cell.length_b   1.000
_cell.length_c   1.000
_cell.angle_alpha   90.00
_cell.angle_beta   90.00
_cell.angle_gamma   90.00
#
_symmetry.space_group_name_H-M   'P 1'
#
loop_
_entity.id
_entity.type
_entity.pdbx_description
1 polymer ?
#
loop_
_entity_poly.entity_id
_entity_poly.type
_entity_poly.pdbx_seq_one_letter_code
_entity_poly.pdbx_strand_id
1 'polypeptide(L)' 'FNVETVEYKNIQFTVWDVGGQDKIRPLWRHYFQNTQGIIFVVDSNDRDR' A
#
# COMPACT_ATOMS: atom_id res chain seq x y z
N PHE A 1 2.98 -1.50 -11.13
CA PHE A 1 2.93 -0.44 -10.11
C PHE A 1 1.80 0.47 -10.50
N ASN A 2 0.73 0.46 -9.71
CA ASN A 2 -0.40 1.36 -9.89
C ASN A 2 -0.55 2.22 -8.64
N VAL A 3 -0.92 3.48 -8.83
CA VAL A 3 -1.21 4.41 -7.74
C VAL A 3 -2.54 5.07 -8.02
N GLU A 4 -3.46 4.92 -7.08
CA GLU A 4 -4.77 5.54 -7.17
C GLU A 4 -5.04 6.33 -5.90
N THR A 5 -5.52 7.56 -6.07
CA THR A 5 -5.96 8.41 -4.96
C THR A 5 -7.47 8.48 -4.98
N VAL A 6 -8.10 8.10 -3.87
CA VAL A 6 -9.55 8.10 -3.69
C VAL A 6 -9.88 9.00 -2.51
N GLU A 7 -10.80 9.94 -2.72
CA GLU A 7 -11.34 10.77 -1.65
C GLU A 7 -12.69 10.23 -1.20
N TYR A 8 -12.84 10.07 0.11
CA TYR A 8 -14.10 9.73 0.73
C TYR A 8 -14.36 10.65 1.91
N LYS A 9 -15.42 11.46 1.80
CA LYS A 9 -15.72 12.56 2.74
C LYS A 9 -14.53 13.53 2.83
N ASN A 10 -13.91 13.63 4.00
CA ASN A 10 -12.78 14.49 4.30
C ASN A 10 -11.47 13.69 4.47
N ILE A 11 -11.42 12.46 3.98
CA ILE A 11 -10.27 11.57 4.07
C ILE A 11 -9.79 11.24 2.66
N GLN A 12 -8.48 11.40 2.44
CA GLN A 12 -7.80 11.00 1.22
C GLN A 12 -7.09 9.67 1.45
N PHE A 13 -7.38 8.69 0.61
CA PHE A 13 -6.71 7.41 0.57
C PHE A 13 -5.79 7.38 -0.64
N THR A 14 -4.53 7.06 -0.44
CA THR A 14 -3.62 6.70 -1.52
C THR A 14 -3.42 5.20 -1.48
N VAL A 15 -3.75 4.53 -2.58
CA VAL A 15 -3.67 3.08 -2.74
C VAL A 15 -2.54 2.76 -3.69
N TRP A 16 -1.67 1.84 -3.29
CA TRP A 16 -0.51 1.42 -4.07
C TRP A 16 -0.56 -0.09 -4.30
N ASP A 17 -0.48 -0.52 -5.56
CA ASP A 17 -0.16 -1.91 -5.89
C ASP A 17 1.36 -2.04 -6.10
N VAL A 18 2.02 -2.49 -5.04
CA VAL A 18 3.47 -2.66 -4.94
C VAL A 18 3.84 -4.11 -4.67
N GLY A 19 4.80 -4.61 -5.44
CA GLY A 19 5.34 -5.95 -5.27
C GLY A 19 6.03 -6.13 -3.92
N GLY A 20 5.76 -7.25 -3.25
CA GLY A 20 6.31 -7.60 -1.93
C GLY A 20 7.66 -8.32 -1.94
N GLN A 21 8.34 -8.38 -3.09
CA GLN A 21 9.64 -9.03 -3.25
C GLN A 21 10.72 -8.33 -2.39
N ASP A 22 11.68 -9.07 -1.83
CA ASP A 22 12.67 -8.52 -0.89
C ASP A 22 13.50 -7.36 -1.46
N LYS A 23 13.74 -7.37 -2.77
CA LYS A 23 14.45 -6.27 -3.46
C LYS A 23 13.64 -4.96 -3.51
N ILE A 24 12.30 -5.03 -3.41
CA ILE A 24 11.39 -3.90 -3.54
C ILE A 24 10.93 -3.38 -2.18
N ARG A 25 10.88 -4.24 -1.14
CA ARG A 25 10.48 -3.86 0.24
C ARG A 25 11.20 -2.61 0.79
N PRO A 26 12.51 -2.40 0.59
CA PRO A 26 13.20 -1.18 1.05
C PRO A 26 12.63 0.12 0.46
N LEU A 27 11.98 0.06 -0.70
CA LEU A 27 11.39 1.23 -1.36
C LEU A 27 10.05 1.64 -0.72
N TRP A 28 9.42 0.77 0.07
CA TRP A 28 8.10 1.03 0.65
C TRP A 28 8.06 2.30 1.50
N ARG A 29 9.18 2.63 2.17
CA ARG A 29 9.34 3.85 2.98
C ARG A 29 9.03 5.15 2.25
N HIS A 30 9.10 5.14 0.91
CA HIS A 30 8.82 6.32 0.10
C HIS A 30 7.32 6.49 -0.22
N TYR A 31 6.49 5.47 0.01
CA TYR A 31 5.05 5.53 -0.31
C TYR A 31 4.20 6.11 0.83
N PHE A 32 4.57 5.85 2.09
CA PHE A 32 3.78 6.27 3.25
C PHE A 32 4.35 7.51 3.96
N GLN A 33 5.21 8.28 3.30
CA GLN A 33 5.69 9.54 3.85
C GLN A 33 4.50 10.52 3.97
N ASN A 34 4.37 11.15 5.14
CA ASN A 34 3.26 12.05 5.48
C ASN A 34 1.86 11.39 5.54
N THR A 35 1.76 10.07 5.61
CA THR A 35 0.48 9.38 5.85
C THR A 35 0.19 9.28 7.35
N GLN A 36 -1.09 9.41 7.74
CA GLN A 36 -1.52 9.32 9.15
C GLN A 36 -1.62 7.87 9.66
N GLY A 37 -1.70 6.90 8.76
CA GLY A 37 -1.81 5.47 9.10
C GLY A 37 -1.67 4.59 7.86
N ILE A 38 -1.45 3.30 8.08
CA ILE A 38 -1.28 2.32 7.00
C ILE A 38 -2.36 1.25 7.13
N ILE A 39 -3.01 0.93 6.02
CA ILE A 39 -3.88 -0.23 5.89
C ILE A 39 -3.13 -1.25 5.03
N PHE A 40 -2.79 -2.39 5.64
CA PHE A 40 -2.13 -3.49 4.93
C PHE A 40 -3.15 -4.60 4.67
N VAL A 41 -3.37 -4.92 3.40
CA VAL A 41 -4.34 -5.93 2.98
C VAL A 41 -3.60 -7.24 2.69
N VAL A 42 -4.02 -8.32 3.34
CA VAL A 42 -3.50 -9.67 3.12
C VAL A 42 -4.62 -10.53 2.56
N ASP A 43 -4.37 -11.18 1.42
CA ASP A 43 -5.25 -12.23 0.93
C ASP A 43 -5.11 -13.45 1.85
N SER A 44 -6.17 -13.74 2.61
CA SER A 44 -6.19 -14.85 3.57
C SER A 44 -6.37 -16.22 2.89
N ASN A 45 -6.69 -16.24 1.60
CA ASN A 45 -6.84 -17.46 0.82
C ASN A 45 -5.57 -17.82 0.04
N ASP A 46 -4.59 -16.90 -0.03
CA ASP A 46 -3.28 -17.17 -0.62
C ASP A 46 -2.37 -17.87 0.39
N ARG A 47 -2.27 -19.20 0.27
CA ARG A 47 -1.49 -20.05 1.17
C ARG A 47 -0.03 -20.22 0.77
N ASP A 48 0.32 -19.81 -0.45
CA ASP A 48 1.66 -19.97 -1.03
C ASP A 48 2.55 -18.75 -0.77
N ARG A 49 2.02 -17.75 -0.05
CA ARG A 49 2.66 -16.48 0.29
C ARG A 49 3.39 -16.48 1.63
#